data_AF-A0A2T1EAM3-F1
#
_entry.id   AF-A0A2T1EAM3-F1
#
_cell.length_a   1.000
_cell.length_b   1.000
_cell.length_c   1.000
_cell.angle_alpha   90.00
_cell.angle_beta   90.00
_cell.angle_gamma   90.00
#
_symmetry.space_group_name_H-M   'P 1'
#
loop_
_entity.id
_entity.type
_entity.pdbx_description
1 polymer ?
#
loop_
_entity_poly.entity_id
_entity_poly.type
_entity_poly.pdbx_seq_one_letter_code
_entity_poly.pdbx_strand_id
1 'polypeptide(L)' 'MSDLTKAISIATSAHKNQVDKGGKPYIEHPLRVMKQMMSDAARIVAVLHDVIEDSDYSLDDLVTAGLGVNEH' A
#
# COMPACT_ATOMS: atom_id res chain seq x y z
N MET A 1 -10.10 -10.60 7.38
CA MET A 1 -9.67 -9.24 6.97
C MET A 1 -9.94 -9.12 5.48
N SER A 2 -10.37 -7.95 4.99
CA SER A 2 -10.45 -7.69 3.55
C SER A 2 -9.06 -7.42 2.96
N ASP A 3 -8.89 -7.63 1.67
CA ASP A 3 -7.64 -7.35 0.95
C ASP A 3 -7.21 -5.89 1.11
N LEU A 4 -8.17 -4.96 1.11
CA LEU A 4 -7.91 -3.54 1.38
C LEU A 4 -7.34 -3.31 2.79
N THR A 5 -7.88 -4.00 3.81
CA THR A 5 -7.35 -3.90 5.18
C THR A 5 -5.92 -4.42 5.25
N LYS A 6 -5.63 -5.51 4.52
CA LYS A 6 -4.29 -6.11 4.46
C LYS A 6 -3.29 -5.19 3.77
N ALA A 7 -3.69 -4.60 2.63
CA ALA A 7 -2.89 -3.65 1.89
C ALA A 7 -2.54 -2.41 2.74
N ILE A 8 -3.51 -1.85 3.47
CA ILE A 8 -3.27 -0.73 4.40
C ILE A 8 -2.27 -1.13 5.49
N SER A 9 -2.38 -2.33 6.04
CA SER A 9 -1.46 -2.83 7.07
C SER A 9 -0.03 -2.97 6.56
N ILE A 10 0.14 -3.47 5.34
CA ILE A 10 1.46 -3.61 4.69
C ILE A 10 2.06 -2.23 4.44
N ALA A 11 1.33 -1.32 3.81
CA ALA A 11 1.80 0.05 3.55
C ALA A 11 2.19 0.77 4.84
N THR A 12 1.38 0.64 5.90
CA THR A 12 1.68 1.24 7.21
C THR A 12 2.97 0.68 7.82
N SER A 13 3.23 -0.61 7.61
CA SER A 13 4.44 -1.27 8.12
C SER A 13 5.67 -0.88 7.31
N ALA A 14 5.57 -0.88 5.99
CA ALA A 14 6.62 -0.49 5.06
C ALA A 14 7.11 0.95 5.32
N HIS A 15 6.18 1.89 5.57
CA HIS A 15 6.51 3.30 5.76
C HIS A 15 6.60 3.74 7.23
N LYS A 16 6.66 2.81 8.20
CA LYS A 16 6.55 3.10 9.65
C LYS A 16 7.55 4.16 10.16
N ASN A 17 8.75 4.19 9.61
CA ASN A 17 9.81 5.13 10.01
C ASN A 17 10.15 6.16 8.91
N GLN A 18 9.37 6.17 7.83
CA GLN A 18 9.58 7.09 6.73
C GLN A 18 8.83 8.39 6.99
N VAL A 19 9.51 9.50 6.75
CA VAL A 19 8.93 10.84 6.81
C VAL A 19 8.97 11.50 5.43
N ASP A 20 7.99 12.34 5.15
CA ASP A 20 8.01 13.18 3.96
C ASP A 20 9.01 14.34 4.12
N LYS A 21 9.14 15.16 3.06
CA LYS A 21 10.05 16.33 3.06
C LYS A 21 9.70 17.38 4.12
N GLY A 22 8.49 17.34 4.68
CA GLY A 22 8.00 18.21 5.75
C GLY A 22 8.10 17.60 7.15
N GLY A 23 8.66 16.38 7.28
CA GLY A 23 8.79 15.68 8.56
C GLY A 23 7.53 14.97 9.05
N LYS A 24 6.50 14.81 8.20
CA LYS A 24 5.28 14.07 8.55
C LYS A 24 5.40 12.59 8.21
N PRO A 25 4.67 11.69 8.88
CA PRO A 25 4.67 10.27 8.54
C PRO A 25 4.28 10.05 7.06
N TYR A 26 5.14 9.38 6.30
CA TYR A 26 4.96 9.23 4.86
C TYR A 26 3.67 8.49 4.48
N ILE A 27 3.22 7.55 5.33
CA ILE A 27 1.99 6.79 5.16
C ILE A 27 0.74 7.66 4.91
N GLU A 28 0.74 8.92 5.33
CA GLU A 28 -0.35 9.86 5.04
C GLU A 28 -0.57 10.07 3.54
N HIS A 29 0.51 10.04 2.73
CA HIS A 29 0.44 10.20 1.29
C HIS A 29 -0.27 9.02 0.59
N PRO A 30 0.17 7.75 0.73
CA PRO A 30 -0.54 6.61 0.14
C PRO A 30 -2.00 6.52 0.59
N LEU A 31 -2.30 6.82 1.87
CA LEU A 31 -3.67 6.85 2.37
C LEU A 31 -4.53 7.94 1.72
N ARG A 32 -3.96 9.11 1.41
CA ARG A 32 -4.65 10.20 0.72
C ARG A 32 -4.93 9.86 -0.75
N VAL A 33 -4.01 9.18 -1.43
CA VAL A 33 -4.24 8.70 -2.81
C VAL A 33 -5.31 7.62 -2.82
N MET A 34 -5.23 6.64 -1.92
CA MET A 34 -6.25 5.58 -1.74
C MET A 34 -7.66 6.15 -1.57
N LYS A 35 -7.84 7.19 -0.73
CA LYS A 35 -9.15 7.79 -0.45
C LYS A 35 -9.83 8.41 -1.69
N GLN A 36 -9.06 8.73 -2.73
CA GLN A 36 -9.59 9.28 -3.99
C GLN A 36 -10.12 8.19 -4.93
N MET A 37 -9.85 6.92 -4.65
CA MET A 37 -10.24 5.81 -5.50
C MET A 37 -11.66 5.32 -5.16
N MET A 38 -12.39 4.89 -6.19
CA MET A 38 -13.79 4.47 -6.05
C MET A 38 -13.96 2.96 -5.83
N SER A 39 -13.11 2.11 -6.43
CA SER A 39 -13.17 0.65 -6.26
C SER A 39 -12.13 0.16 -5.27
N ASP A 40 -12.42 -0.95 -4.59
CA ASP A 40 -11.48 -1.58 -3.66
C ASP A 40 -10.18 -2.01 -4.35
N ALA A 41 -10.26 -2.51 -5.58
CA ALA A 41 -9.09 -2.84 -6.39
C ALA A 41 -8.19 -1.61 -6.62
N ALA A 42 -8.77 -0.47 -7.03
CA ALA A 42 -8.02 0.76 -7.23
C ALA A 42 -7.47 1.30 -5.91
N ARG A 43 -8.20 1.16 -4.79
CA ARG A 43 -7.73 1.51 -3.45
C ARG A 43 -6.53 0.69 -3.01
N ILE A 44 -6.55 -0.62 -3.25
CA ILE A 44 -5.43 -1.53 -2.96
C ILE A 44 -4.18 -1.11 -3.74
N VAL A 45 -4.31 -0.90 -5.06
CA VAL A 45 -3.20 -0.43 -5.89
C VAL A 45 -2.67 0.93 -5.40
N ALA A 46 -3.57 1.87 -5.13
CA ALA A 46 -3.22 3.20 -4.67
C ALA A 46 -2.50 3.23 -3.31
N VAL A 47 -2.87 2.35 -2.36
CA VAL A 47 -2.18 2.32 -1.05
C VAL A 47 -0.83 1.61 -1.11
N LEU A 48 -0.59 0.77 -2.13
CA LEU A 48 0.64 0.00 -2.31
C LEU A 48 1.63 0.59 -3.32
N HIS A 49 1.26 1.63 -4.08
CA HIS A 49 2.08 2.12 -5.20
C HIS A 49 3.53 2.48 -4.78
N ASP A 50 3.69 3.20 -3.67
CA ASP A 50 5.01 3.57 -3.14
C ASP A 50 5.65 2.47 -2.28
N VAL A 51 4.94 1.39 -1.95
CA VAL A 51 5.52 0.29 -1.16
C VAL A 51 6.60 -0.43 -1.96
N ILE A 52 6.36 -0.66 -3.25
CA ILE A 52 7.35 -1.33 -4.12
C ILE A 52 8.50 -0.37 -4.46
N GLU A 53 8.24 0.93 -4.55
CA GLU A 53 9.24 1.92 -4.97
C GLU A 53 10.13 2.39 -3.80
N ASP A 54 9.57 2.53 -2.60
CA ASP A 54 10.24 3.17 -1.45
C ASP A 54 10.53 2.21 -0.27
N SER A 55 10.33 0.90 -0.43
CA SER A 55 10.63 -0.08 0.62
C SER A 55 11.24 -1.38 0.10
N ASP A 56 11.62 -2.28 1.00
CA ASP A 56 12.22 -3.57 0.66
C ASP A 56 11.20 -4.62 0.16
N TYR A 57 9.93 -4.25 0.02
CA TYR A 57 8.89 -5.14 -0.51
C TYR A 57 9.02 -5.31 -2.03
N SER A 58 9.01 -6.56 -2.47
CA SER A 58 8.89 -6.92 -3.88
C SER A 58 7.44 -7.19 -4.29
N LEU A 59 7.19 -7.26 -5.59
CA LEU A 59 5.91 -7.74 -6.13
C LEU A 59 5.57 -9.16 -5.64
N ASP A 60 6.57 -10.04 -5.53
CA ASP A 60 6.38 -11.41 -5.06
C ASP A 60 5.95 -11.47 -3.57
N ASP A 61 6.42 -10.52 -2.76
CA ASP A 61 5.98 -10.40 -1.36
C ASP A 61 4.50 -10.04 -1.27
N LEU A 62 4.01 -9.16 -2.16
CA LEU A 62 2.61 -8.79 -2.23
C LEU A 62 1.73 -9.96 -2.72
N VAL A 63 2.19 -10.69 -3.73
CA VAL A 63 1.51 -11.90 -4.22
C VAL A 63 1.46 -12.97 -3.12
N THR A 64 2.56 -13.20 -2.41
CA THR A 64 2.63 -14.12 -1.27
C THR A 64 1.72 -13.66 -0.13
N ALA A 65 1.57 -12.36 0.06
CA ALA A 65 0.59 -11.78 0.97
C ALA A 65 -0.86 -11.91 0.47
N GLY A 66 -1.12 -12.56 -0.66
CA GLY A 66 -2.46 -12.73 -1.24
C GLY A 66 -3.00 -11.48 -1.91
N LEU A 67 -2.14 -10.51 -2.22
CA LEU A 67 -2.45 -9.29 -2.96
C LEU A 67 -1.85 -9.42 -4.36
N GLY A 68 -2.53 -10.18 -5.21
CA GLY A 68 -2.13 -10.46 -6.58
C GLY A 68 -3.34 -10.78 -7.45
N VAL A 69 -3.17 -10.73 -8.78
CA VAL A 69 -4.23 -11.13 -9.71
C VAL A 69 -4.50 -12.63 -9.55
N ASN A 70 -5.63 -12.96 -8.94
CA ASN A 70 -6.23 -14.27 -9.19
C ASN A 70 -6.91 -14.15 -10.56
N GLU A 71 -6.29 -14.73 -11.59
CA GLU A 71 -7.00 -15.05 -12.83
C GLU A 71 -8.04 -16.12 -12.49
N HIS A 72 -9.24 -15.66 -12.13
CA HIS A 72 -10.45 -16.48 -12.09
C HIS A 72 -11.52 -15.82 -12.96
#